data_AF-A0A7C4XYR2-F1
#
_entry.id   AF-A0A7C4XYR2-F1
#
_cell.length_a   1.000
_cell.length_b   1.000
_cell.length_c   1.000
_cell.angle_alpha   90.00
_cell.angle_beta   90.00
_cell.angle_gamma   90.00
#
_symmetry.space_group_name_H-M   'P 1'
#
loop_
_entity.id
_entity.type
_entity.pdbx_description
1 polymer ?
#
loop_
_entity_poly.entity_id
_entity_poly.type
_entity_poly.pdbx_seq_one_letter_code
_entity_poly.pdbx_strand_id
1 'polypeptide(L)'
;MLSLFLQSCNSPEKKEQDFVGVWKSNDGAVIELGADGNYTATQIDYYNVYFEKEHKGKKFDFAGKWEIISESKKSKIELHTDATFKDVGIDKTYTYNGEVRSHKLGLTFEISGEGLLGDTPPWHLFVWIGDPDDVSKYKFVRQ
;
A
#
# COMPACT_ATOMS: atom_id res chain seq x y z
N MET A 1 -47.50 -7.41 2.15
CA MET A 1 -46.20 -8.03 2.49
C MET A 1 -45.14 -7.34 1.67
N LEU A 2 -44.39 -6.43 2.29
CA LEU A 2 -43.27 -5.75 1.65
C LEU A 2 -42.04 -6.65 1.84
N SER A 3 -41.69 -7.42 0.80
CA SER A 3 -40.49 -8.24 0.82
C SER A 3 -39.27 -7.34 0.61
N LEU A 4 -38.64 -6.93 1.71
CA LEU A 4 -37.30 -6.34 1.69
C LEU A 4 -36.31 -7.45 1.30
N PHE A 5 -35.84 -7.41 0.05
CA PHE A 5 -34.62 -8.11 -0.35
C PHE A 5 -33.45 -7.48 0.41
N LEU A 6 -33.09 -8.06 1.54
CA LEU A 6 -31.76 -7.90 2.12
C LEU A 6 -30.81 -8.72 1.24
N GLN A 7 -30.40 -8.17 0.10
CA GLN A 7 -29.18 -8.68 -0.54
C GLN A 7 -28.04 -8.39 0.44
N SER A 8 -27.53 -9.46 1.05
CA SER A 8 -26.22 -9.45 1.68
C SER A 8 -25.26 -8.82 0.67
N CYS A 9 -24.74 -7.63 0.96
CA CYS A 9 -23.61 -7.05 0.25
C CYS A 9 -22.39 -7.93 0.54
N ASN A 10 -22.32 -9.09 -0.11
CA ASN A 10 -21.09 -9.86 -0.20
C ASN A 10 -20.27 -9.20 -1.30
N SER A 11 -19.53 -8.14 -0.95
CA SER A 11 -18.47 -7.65 -1.82
C SER A 11 -17.58 -8.85 -2.17
N PRO A 12 -17.23 -9.09 -3.45
CA PRO A 12 -16.44 -10.23 -3.84
C PRO A 12 -15.15 -10.28 -3.02
N GLU A 13 -14.82 -11.46 -2.51
CA GLU A 13 -13.52 -11.68 -1.87
C GLU A 13 -12.41 -11.36 -2.89
N LYS A 14 -11.53 -10.45 -2.51
CA LYS A 14 -10.42 -9.98 -3.33
C LYS A 14 -9.35 -11.07 -3.37
N LYS A 15 -8.94 -11.47 -4.58
CA LYS A 15 -7.94 -12.52 -4.78
C LYS A 15 -6.62 -11.92 -5.20
N GLU A 16 -5.51 -12.56 -4.88
CA GLU A 16 -4.16 -12.11 -5.29
C GLU A 16 -4.06 -11.85 -6.79
N GLN A 17 -4.68 -12.69 -7.62
CA GLN A 17 -4.66 -12.55 -9.08
C GLN A 17 -5.30 -11.25 -9.57
N ASP A 18 -6.19 -10.64 -8.79
CA ASP A 18 -6.76 -9.33 -9.10
C ASP A 18 -5.72 -8.21 -9.00
N PHE A 19 -4.61 -8.45 -8.29
CA PHE A 19 -3.59 -7.47 -7.97
C PHE A 19 -2.22 -7.72 -8.61
N VAL A 20 -1.95 -8.93 -9.09
CA VAL A 20 -0.71 -9.24 -9.84
C VAL A 20 -0.55 -8.30 -11.04
N GLY A 21 0.61 -7.67 -11.20
CA GLY A 21 0.91 -6.80 -12.33
C GLY A 21 1.58 -5.49 -11.92
N VAL A 22 1.62 -4.55 -12.86
CA VAL A 22 2.33 -3.28 -12.73
C VAL A 22 1.36 -2.15 -12.37
N TRP A 23 1.67 -1.44 -11.30
CA TRP A 23 0.91 -0.34 -10.74
C TRP A 23 1.76 0.93 -10.79
N LYS A 24 1.24 2.00 -11.40
CA LYS A 24 1.99 3.27 -11.53
C LYS A 24 1.28 4.42 -10.84
N SER A 25 2.06 5.25 -10.17
CA SER A 25 1.62 6.54 -9.64
C SER A 25 1.84 7.66 -10.67
N ASN A 26 1.20 8.80 -10.42
CA ASN A 26 1.31 9.99 -11.28
C ASN A 26 2.72 10.60 -11.32
N ASP A 27 3.54 10.39 -10.27
CA ASP A 27 4.90 10.92 -10.17
C ASP A 27 5.96 9.94 -10.69
N GLY A 28 5.52 8.85 -11.34
CA GLY A 28 6.38 7.88 -12.01
C GLY A 28 6.86 6.72 -11.13
N ALA A 29 6.43 6.63 -9.88
CA ALA A 29 6.72 5.48 -9.04
C ALA A 29 5.97 4.23 -9.54
N VAL A 30 6.59 3.07 -9.35
CA VAL A 30 6.08 1.80 -9.88
C VAL A 30 6.13 0.73 -8.80
N ILE A 31 5.05 -0.04 -8.68
CA ILE A 31 4.98 -1.27 -7.89
C ILE A 31 4.62 -2.41 -8.83
N GLU A 32 5.44 -3.45 -8.87
CA GLU A 32 5.15 -4.68 -9.59
C GLU A 32 4.89 -5.80 -8.59
N LEU A 33 3.67 -6.35 -8.60
CA LEU A 33 3.25 -7.46 -7.77
C LEU A 33 3.30 -8.76 -8.58
N GLY A 34 4.20 -9.67 -8.24
CA GLY A 34 4.38 -10.96 -8.91
C GLY A 34 3.42 -12.03 -8.40
N ALA A 35 3.03 -12.95 -9.29
CA ALA A 35 2.19 -14.10 -8.94
C ALA A 35 2.87 -15.12 -8.01
N ASP A 36 4.18 -14.99 -7.80
CA ASP A 36 5.01 -15.77 -6.88
C ASP A 36 5.08 -15.14 -5.46
N GLY A 37 4.27 -14.10 -5.22
CA GLY A 37 4.24 -13.35 -3.96
C GLY A 37 5.43 -12.41 -3.78
N ASN A 38 6.33 -12.25 -4.76
CA ASN A 38 7.38 -11.25 -4.72
C ASN A 38 6.88 -9.91 -5.27
N TYR A 39 7.45 -8.80 -4.82
CA TYR A 39 7.24 -7.49 -5.44
C TYR A 39 8.55 -6.72 -5.63
N THR A 40 8.50 -5.76 -6.55
CA THR A 40 9.46 -4.66 -6.61
C THR A 40 8.73 -3.33 -6.53
N ALA A 41 9.32 -2.36 -5.84
CA ALA A 41 8.82 -1.00 -5.73
C ALA A 41 9.96 -0.03 -6.06
N THR A 42 9.71 0.90 -6.98
CA THR A 42 10.71 1.84 -7.48
C THR A 42 10.20 3.26 -7.41
N GLN A 43 11.09 4.20 -7.09
CA GLN A 43 10.86 5.63 -7.03
C GLN A 43 9.73 6.03 -6.07
N ILE A 44 9.51 5.24 -5.01
CA ILE A 44 8.47 5.50 -4.01
C ILE A 44 8.85 6.75 -3.22
N ASP A 45 7.98 7.77 -3.26
CA ASP A 45 8.19 9.00 -2.48
C ASP A 45 7.99 8.74 -0.98
N TYR A 46 9.04 9.00 -0.20
CA TYR A 46 9.07 8.75 1.24
C TYR A 46 8.04 9.58 2.01
N TYR A 47 7.91 10.85 1.68
CA TYR A 47 6.99 11.74 2.38
C TYR A 47 5.54 11.31 2.17
N ASN A 48 5.19 10.87 0.96
CA ASN A 48 3.84 10.43 0.65
C ASN A 48 3.43 9.13 1.36
N VAL A 49 4.38 8.31 1.82
CA VAL A 49 4.09 7.03 2.48
C VAL A 49 4.31 7.04 3.99
N TYR A 50 5.17 7.93 4.52
CA TYR A 50 5.47 8.02 5.96
C TYR A 50 5.14 9.38 6.61
N PHE A 51 4.82 10.42 5.83
CA PHE A 51 4.43 11.76 6.31
C PHE A 51 5.50 12.54 7.09
N GLU A 52 6.77 12.21 6.91
CA GLU A 52 7.90 12.89 7.56
C GLU A 52 8.49 13.94 6.62
N LYS A 53 8.23 15.22 6.92
CA LYS A 53 8.52 16.38 6.04
C LYS A 53 10.01 16.56 5.76
N GLU A 54 10.87 16.15 6.68
CA GLU A 54 12.33 16.17 6.57
C GLU A 54 12.86 15.33 5.40
N HIS A 55 12.05 14.41 4.86
CA HIS A 55 12.40 13.53 3.76
C HIS A 55 11.59 13.82 2.49
N LYS A 56 10.96 15.01 2.39
CA LYS A 56 10.22 15.43 1.21
C LYS A 56 11.09 15.40 -0.06
N GLY A 57 10.58 14.77 -1.11
CA GLY A 57 11.26 14.60 -2.39
C GLY A 57 12.31 13.49 -2.42
N LYS A 58 12.57 12.81 -1.29
CA LYS A 58 13.39 11.62 -1.27
C LYS A 58 12.58 10.44 -1.81
N LYS A 59 13.15 9.76 -2.80
CA LYS A 59 12.60 8.54 -3.38
C LYS A 59 13.48 7.35 -3.03
N PHE A 60 12.88 6.17 -2.92
CA PHE A 60 13.59 4.94 -2.63
C PHE A 60 12.99 3.75 -3.37
N ASP A 61 13.85 2.75 -3.55
CA ASP A 61 13.53 1.49 -4.20
C ASP A 61 13.68 0.37 -3.16
N PHE A 62 12.79 -0.62 -3.20
CA PHE A 62 12.87 -1.79 -2.33
C PHE A 62 12.05 -2.94 -2.90
N ALA A 63 12.30 -4.14 -2.39
CA ALA A 63 11.67 -5.37 -2.86
C ALA A 63 11.45 -6.32 -1.69
N GLY A 64 10.60 -7.32 -1.89
CA GLY A 64 10.33 -8.34 -0.89
C GLY A 64 9.09 -9.15 -1.21
N LYS A 65 8.30 -9.46 -0.18
CA LYS A 65 7.07 -10.25 -0.28
C LYS A 65 5.83 -9.40 -0.09
N TRP A 66 4.77 -9.71 -0.81
CA TRP A 66 3.48 -9.02 -0.66
C TRP A 66 2.37 -10.02 -0.35
N GLU A 67 1.34 -9.53 0.35
CA GLU A 67 0.12 -10.31 0.63
C GLU A 67 -1.11 -9.40 0.73
N ILE A 68 -2.29 -10.01 0.59
CA ILE A 68 -3.57 -9.34 0.85
C ILE A 68 -4.02 -9.65 2.27
N ILE A 69 -4.10 -8.62 3.11
CA ILE A 69 -4.69 -8.74 4.44
C ILE A 69 -6.15 -8.34 4.35
N SER A 70 -7.06 -9.25 4.70
CA SER A 70 -8.50 -9.00 4.71
C SER A 70 -9.05 -8.99 6.13
N GLU A 71 -9.55 -7.84 6.56
CA GLU A 71 -10.18 -7.66 7.88
C GLU A 71 -11.64 -7.23 7.71
N SER A 72 -12.56 -8.11 8.12
CA SER A 72 -14.02 -7.92 8.09
C SER A 72 -14.59 -7.50 6.73
N LYS A 73 -14.45 -6.22 6.35
CA LYS A 73 -15.03 -5.60 5.15
C LYS A 73 -14.02 -4.85 4.29
N LYS A 74 -12.75 -4.80 4.69
CA LYS A 74 -11.70 -4.09 3.96
C LYS A 74 -10.51 -5.02 3.74
N SER A 75 -9.88 -4.86 2.59
CA SER A 75 -8.64 -5.54 2.28
C SER A 75 -7.57 -4.51 1.99
N LYS A 76 -6.34 -4.84 2.36
CA LYS A 76 -5.15 -4.03 2.13
C LYS A 76 -4.07 -4.88 1.48
N ILE A 77 -3.12 -4.25 0.83
CA ILE A 77 -1.88 -4.90 0.39
C ILE A 77 -0.77 -4.51 1.35
N GLU A 78 -0.14 -5.51 1.97
CA GLU A 78 1.06 -5.30 2.77
C GLU A 78 2.31 -5.70 1.98
N LEU A 79 3.32 -4.84 2.02
CA LEU A 79 4.63 -5.04 1.41
C LEU A 79 5.66 -5.22 2.52
N HIS A 80 6.19 -6.45 2.62
CA HIS A 80 7.18 -6.85 3.60
C HIS A 80 8.57 -6.90 2.97
N THR A 81 9.58 -6.49 3.72
CA THR A 81 10.98 -6.59 3.30
C THR A 81 11.89 -6.81 4.50
N ASP A 82 13.06 -7.37 4.24
CA ASP A 82 14.14 -7.42 5.23
C ASP A 82 15.00 -6.16 5.22
N ALA A 83 14.79 -5.26 4.26
CA ALA A 83 15.42 -3.94 4.25
C ALA A 83 14.98 -3.10 5.45
N THR A 84 15.86 -2.20 5.85
CA THR A 84 15.68 -1.24 6.94
C THR A 84 15.69 0.19 6.39
N PHE A 85 15.26 1.14 7.22
CA PHE A 85 15.36 2.56 6.88
C PHE A 85 16.80 2.99 6.56
N LYS A 86 17.79 2.36 7.20
CA LYS A 86 19.21 2.63 6.91
C LYS A 86 19.60 2.26 5.48
N ASP A 87 19.07 1.18 4.92
CA ASP A 87 19.38 0.73 3.56
C ASP A 87 18.93 1.72 2.49
N VAL A 88 17.92 2.54 2.80
CA VAL A 88 17.43 3.64 1.96
C VAL A 88 17.99 5.01 2.38
N GLY A 89 18.98 5.03 3.28
CA GLY A 89 19.65 6.25 3.74
C GLY A 89 18.78 7.15 4.62
N ILE A 90 17.99 6.54 5.51
CA ILE A 90 17.18 7.21 6.54
C ILE A 90 17.65 6.74 7.92
N ASP A 91 18.02 7.69 8.78
CA ASP A 91 18.47 7.38 10.14
C ASP A 91 17.29 7.27 11.11
N LYS A 92 16.49 6.21 10.95
CA LYS A 92 15.38 5.87 11.83
C LYS A 92 15.75 4.65 12.66
N THR A 93 16.07 4.90 13.92
CA THR A 93 16.66 3.90 14.82
C THR A 93 15.95 3.79 16.16
N TYR A 94 16.15 2.66 16.83
CA TYR A 94 15.70 2.40 18.19
C TYR A 94 16.80 1.69 18.99
N THR A 95 16.77 1.83 20.31
CA THR A 95 17.69 1.11 21.21
C THR A 95 17.00 -0.11 21.78
N TYR A 96 17.61 -1.27 21.63
CA TYR A 96 17.15 -2.52 22.24
C TYR A 96 18.34 -3.25 22.86
N ASN A 97 18.25 -3.57 24.14
CA ASN A 97 19.33 -4.19 24.92
C ASN A 97 20.69 -3.46 24.80
N GLY A 98 20.66 -2.12 24.72
CA GLY A 98 21.88 -1.29 24.62
C GLY A 98 22.46 -1.16 23.21
N GLU A 99 21.88 -1.82 22.20
CA GLU A 99 22.29 -1.72 20.81
C GLU A 99 21.35 -0.80 20.02
N VAL A 100 21.93 0.09 19.22
CA VAL A 100 21.17 0.92 18.27
C VAL A 100 20.91 0.11 17.00
N ARG A 101 19.63 -0.04 16.64
CA ARG A 101 19.16 -0.82 15.49
C ARG A 101 18.30 0.06 14.59
N SER A 102 18.30 -0.21 13.29
CA SER A 102 17.40 0.48 12.34
C SER A 102 16.04 -0.20 12.31
N HIS A 103 14.98 0.57 12.17
CA HIS A 103 13.64 0.02 11.96
C HIS A 103 13.57 -0.72 10.62
N LYS A 104 12.80 -1.82 10.57
CA LYS A 104 12.46 -2.48 9.30
C LYS A 104 11.57 -1.57 8.46
N LEU A 105 11.78 -1.62 7.16
CA LEU A 105 10.93 -0.96 6.17
C LEU A 105 9.70 -1.84 5.91
N GLY A 106 8.57 -1.21 5.63
CA GLY A 106 7.32 -1.87 5.28
C GLY A 106 6.27 -0.85 4.89
N LEU A 107 5.36 -1.23 3.99
CA LEU A 107 4.30 -0.36 3.51
C LEU A 107 2.97 -1.11 3.42
N THR A 108 1.89 -0.42 3.75
CA THR A 108 0.52 -0.92 3.61
C THR A 108 -0.25 0.00 2.69
N PHE A 109 -0.88 -0.55 1.66
CA PHE A 109 -1.75 0.16 0.73
C PHE A 109 -3.21 -0.22 0.98
N GLU A 110 -4.07 0.79 1.03
CA GLU A 110 -5.51 0.60 0.96
C GLU A 110 -5.92 0.23 -0.47
N ILE A 111 -6.98 -0.58 -0.58
CA ILE A 111 -7.54 -1.00 -1.87
C ILE A 111 -8.88 -0.31 -2.06
N SER A 112 -9.10 0.28 -3.24
CA SER A 112 -10.41 0.79 -3.64
C SER A 112 -10.59 0.65 -5.14
N GLY A 113 -11.83 0.78 -5.62
CA GLY A 113 -12.17 0.74 -7.04
C GLY A 113 -13.33 1.68 -7.36
N GLU A 114 -14.20 1.27 -8.26
CA GLU A 114 -15.38 2.01 -8.71
C GLU A 114 -16.63 1.70 -7.87
N GLY A 115 -17.71 2.43 -8.16
CA GLY A 115 -19.01 2.35 -7.47
C GLY A 115 -19.11 3.28 -6.26
N LEU A 116 -20.32 3.42 -5.71
CA LEU A 116 -20.62 4.33 -4.59
C LEU A 116 -19.78 4.03 -3.34
N LEU A 117 -19.42 2.76 -3.15
CA LEU A 117 -18.62 2.28 -2.02
C LEU A 117 -17.16 2.00 -2.39
N GLY A 118 -16.78 2.17 -3.67
CA GLY A 118 -15.42 1.89 -4.17
C GLY A 118 -15.00 0.44 -4.00
N ASP A 119 -15.94 -0.50 -4.08
CA ASP A 119 -15.74 -1.94 -3.82
C ASP A 119 -15.91 -2.80 -5.07
N THR A 120 -15.84 -2.20 -6.26
CA THR A 120 -15.87 -2.91 -7.54
C THR A 120 -14.64 -2.57 -8.39
N PRO A 121 -14.09 -3.51 -9.19
CA PRO A 121 -12.99 -3.20 -10.10
C PRO A 121 -13.42 -2.19 -11.18
N PRO A 122 -12.48 -1.50 -11.85
CA PRO A 122 -11.02 -1.58 -11.71
C PRO A 122 -10.49 -1.08 -10.37
N TRP A 123 -9.54 -1.84 -9.81
CA TRP A 123 -8.90 -1.50 -8.54
C TRP A 123 -7.82 -0.44 -8.70
N HIS A 124 -7.52 0.26 -7.62
CA HIS A 124 -6.35 1.09 -7.41
C HIS A 124 -5.84 0.92 -5.98
N LEU A 125 -4.53 1.08 -5.82
CA LEU A 125 -3.84 1.04 -4.53
C LEU A 125 -3.57 2.48 -4.10
N PHE A 126 -3.67 2.78 -2.80
CA PHE A 126 -3.29 4.09 -2.33
C PHE A 126 -2.91 4.13 -0.85
N VAL A 127 -2.17 5.18 -0.49
CA VAL A 127 -2.07 5.66 0.90
C VAL A 127 -2.65 7.08 0.96
N TRP A 128 -3.28 7.42 2.09
CA TRP A 128 -3.76 8.78 2.34
C TRP A 128 -2.58 9.69 2.62
N ILE A 129 -2.47 10.83 1.94
CA ILE A 129 -1.42 11.81 2.20
C ILE A 129 -1.90 12.80 3.27
N GLY A 130 -1.29 12.76 4.45
CA GLY A 130 -1.65 13.65 5.55
C GLY A 130 -2.93 13.23 6.26
N ASP A 131 -3.78 14.20 6.60
CA ASP A 131 -5.08 13.93 7.21
C ASP A 131 -6.03 13.30 6.16
N PRO A 132 -6.70 12.17 6.45
CA PRO A 132 -7.70 11.59 5.55
C PRO A 132 -8.79 12.56 5.10
N ASP A 133 -9.06 13.61 5.88
CA ASP A 133 -10.05 14.65 5.55
C ASP A 133 -9.57 15.60 4.42
N ASP A 134 -8.26 15.68 4.16
CA ASP A 134 -7.68 16.50 3.08
C ASP A 134 -7.77 15.83 1.69
N VAL A 135 -8.37 14.63 1.62
CA VAL A 135 -8.69 13.84 0.40
C VAL A 135 -7.51 13.56 -0.54
N SER A 136 -6.28 13.83 -0.11
CA SER A 136 -5.08 13.65 -0.93
C SER A 136 -4.64 12.19 -0.87
N LYS A 137 -4.47 11.55 -2.03
CA LYS A 137 -4.07 10.13 -2.12
C LYS A 137 -2.79 9.99 -2.93
N TYR A 138 -1.84 9.23 -2.39
CA TYR A 138 -0.75 8.71 -3.20
C TYR A 138 -1.24 7.43 -3.88
N LYS A 139 -1.76 7.60 -5.10
CA LYS A 139 -2.53 6.59 -5.81
C LYS A 139 -1.68 5.90 -6.88
N PHE A 140 -1.85 4.58 -6.99
CA PHE A 140 -1.29 3.74 -8.02
C PHE A 140 -2.41 3.06 -8.81
N VAL A 141 -2.33 3.11 -10.13
CA VAL A 141 -3.31 2.52 -11.05
C VAL A 141 -2.62 1.45 -11.90
N ARG A 142 -3.33 0.33 -12.11
CA ARG A 142 -2.84 -0.77 -12.94
C ARG A 142 -2.63 -0.31 -14.38
N GLN A 143 -1.56 -0.77 -15.01
CA GLN A 143 -1.23 -0.50 -16.42
C GLN A 143 -1.73 -1.61 -17.34
#